data_AF-A0A9D5KXK1-F1
#
_entry.id   AF-A0A9D5KXK1-F1
#
_cell.length_a   1.000
_cell.length_b   1.000
_cell.length_c   1.000
_cell.angle_alpha   90.00
_cell.angle_beta   90.00
_cell.angle_gamma   90.00
#
_symmetry.space_group_name_H-M   'P 1'
#
loop_
_entity.id
_entity.type
_entity.pdbx_description
1 polymer ?
#
loop_
_entity_poly.entity_id
_entity_poly.type
_entity_poly.pdbx_seq_one_letter_code
_entity_poly.pdbx_strand_id
1 'polypeptide(L)'
;MRQIDLPTETKIGFGLYLGHKRCMVINGGTIIGNNVDLFQFLNIGTNHYTPAVIGDEVYVGPNVCIVEDVHIGSRSSIGAGAVVTKDVPPGSTCAGVPAKVLNYNNPGRFVKYRWKLPEVPVNHKKVSETPH
;
A
#
# COMPACT_ATOMS: atom_id res chain seq x y z
N MET A 1 12.13 -21.82 -1.35
CA MET A 1 11.05 -21.23 -0.56
C MET A 1 10.91 -19.77 -0.97
N ARG A 2 9.74 -19.32 -1.45
CA ARG A 2 9.55 -17.88 -1.77
C ARG A 2 9.30 -17.14 -0.45
N GLN A 3 10.12 -16.13 -0.20
CA GLN A 3 10.03 -15.31 1.00
C GLN A 3 9.01 -14.17 0.84
N ILE A 4 8.66 -13.85 -0.40
CA ILE A 4 7.71 -12.81 -0.81
C ILE A 4 6.99 -13.36 -2.05
N ASP A 5 5.66 -13.41 -2.03
CA ASP A 5 4.84 -13.64 -3.20
C ASP A 5 4.22 -12.32 -3.63
N LEU A 6 4.82 -11.72 -4.66
CA LEU A 6 4.42 -10.44 -5.24
C LEU A 6 4.34 -10.63 -6.76
N PRO A 7 3.15 -10.93 -7.30
CA PRO A 7 2.97 -11.15 -8.73
C PRO A 7 3.24 -9.89 -9.55
N THR A 8 3.67 -10.08 -10.80
CA THR A 8 4.06 -9.01 -11.74
C THR A 8 2.91 -8.09 -12.15
N GLU A 9 1.68 -8.53 -11.95
CA GLU A 9 0.46 -7.81 -12.27
C GLU A 9 0.13 -6.73 -11.22
N THR A 10 0.76 -6.82 -10.04
CA THR A 10 0.50 -5.90 -8.92
C THR A 10 0.87 -4.48 -9.34
N LYS A 11 -0.08 -3.55 -9.22
CA LYS A 11 0.17 -2.14 -9.53
C LYS A 11 0.77 -1.46 -8.31
N ILE A 12 1.99 -0.95 -8.45
CA ILE A 12 2.75 -0.40 -7.33
C ILE A 12 3.25 1.00 -7.69
N GLY A 13 2.92 1.98 -6.85
CA GLY A 13 3.45 3.34 -6.93
C GLY A 13 4.93 3.42 -6.57
N PHE A 14 5.50 4.62 -6.66
CA PHE A 14 6.90 4.83 -6.29
C PHE A 14 7.11 4.77 -4.77
N GLY A 15 8.33 4.46 -4.32
CA GLY A 15 8.68 4.51 -2.90
C GLY A 15 8.09 3.40 -2.04
N LEU A 16 7.68 2.26 -2.62
CA LEU A 16 7.31 1.06 -1.86
C LEU A 16 8.48 0.63 -0.96
N TYR A 17 8.24 0.55 0.34
CA TYR A 17 9.18 0.00 1.32
C TYR A 17 8.72 -1.35 1.81
N LEU A 18 9.56 -2.37 1.65
CA LEU A 18 9.34 -3.71 2.18
C LEU A 18 10.19 -3.91 3.45
N GLY A 19 9.55 -3.77 4.61
CA GLY A 19 10.16 -3.89 5.94
C GLY A 19 10.27 -5.35 6.39
N HIS A 20 11.47 -5.76 6.81
CA HIS A 20 11.79 -7.12 7.31
C HIS A 20 11.37 -8.30 6.41
N LYS A 21 10.93 -8.03 5.17
CA LYS A 21 10.97 -8.85 3.94
C LYS A 21 10.77 -10.36 4.14
N ARG A 22 9.83 -10.81 4.98
CA ARG A 22 9.61 -12.23 5.26
C ARG A 22 8.15 -12.60 5.18
N CYS A 23 7.88 -13.67 4.43
CA CYS A 23 6.60 -14.37 4.29
C CYS A 23 5.42 -13.44 4.03
N MET A 24 5.51 -12.58 3.02
CA MET A 24 4.35 -11.79 2.58
C MET A 24 3.70 -12.45 1.36
N VAL A 25 2.38 -12.35 1.28
CA VAL A 25 1.59 -12.76 0.11
C VAL A 25 0.72 -11.59 -0.30
N ILE A 26 0.85 -11.17 -1.56
CA ILE A 26 0.06 -10.08 -2.16
C ILE A 26 -0.63 -10.63 -3.40
N ASN A 27 -1.95 -10.54 -3.44
CA ASN A 27 -2.71 -10.87 -4.63
C ASN A 27 -2.30 -9.96 -5.80
N GLY A 28 -2.10 -10.54 -6.99
CA GLY A 28 -1.60 -9.81 -8.17
C GLY A 28 -2.50 -8.68 -8.68
N GLY A 29 -3.78 -8.64 -8.32
CA GLY A 29 -4.65 -7.51 -8.67
C GLY A 29 -4.47 -6.29 -7.77
N THR A 30 -3.79 -6.44 -6.62
CA THR A 30 -3.67 -5.39 -5.58
C THR A 30 -3.11 -4.10 -6.17
N ILE A 31 -3.74 -2.98 -5.81
CA ILE A 31 -3.27 -1.64 -6.17
C ILE A 31 -2.62 -1.02 -4.94
N ILE A 32 -1.36 -0.62 -5.05
CA ILE A 32 -0.56 -0.02 -3.99
C ILE A 32 -0.14 1.38 -4.44
N GLY A 33 -0.52 2.39 -3.66
CA GLY A 33 -0.15 3.79 -3.88
C GLY A 33 1.33 4.08 -3.67
N ASN A 34 1.68 5.36 -3.65
CA ASN A 34 3.04 5.82 -3.49
C ASN A 34 3.45 5.86 -2.01
N ASN A 35 4.73 5.62 -1.72
CA ASN A 35 5.31 5.70 -0.39
C ASN A 35 4.56 4.83 0.64
N VAL A 36 4.29 3.58 0.28
CA VAL A 36 3.64 2.61 1.16
C VAL A 36 4.68 1.74 1.84
N ASP A 37 4.52 1.54 3.15
CA ASP A 37 5.38 0.67 3.95
C ASP A 37 4.64 -0.64 4.28
N LEU A 38 5.17 -1.77 3.82
CA LEU A 38 4.63 -3.11 4.07
C LEU A 38 5.62 -3.95 4.89
N PHE A 39 5.14 -4.63 5.94
CA PHE A 39 5.99 -5.41 6.85
C PHE A 39 5.77 -6.93 6.73
N GLN A 40 6.63 -7.69 7.40
CA GLN A 40 6.64 -9.16 7.35
C GLN A 40 5.28 -9.79 7.74
N PHE A 41 4.99 -10.97 7.21
CA PHE A 41 3.76 -11.74 7.45
C PHE A 41 2.46 -11.07 6.98
N LEU A 42 2.54 -10.04 6.14
CA LEU A 42 1.38 -9.43 5.50
C LEU A 42 0.72 -10.42 4.52
N ASN A 43 -0.60 -10.52 4.60
CA ASN A 43 -1.44 -11.22 3.63
C ASN A 43 -2.46 -10.26 3.02
N ILE A 44 -2.46 -10.14 1.70
CA ILE A 44 -3.51 -9.45 0.92
C ILE A 44 -4.12 -10.48 -0.02
N GLY A 45 -5.33 -10.91 0.26
CA GLY A 45 -5.99 -12.01 -0.46
C GLY A 45 -7.40 -11.67 -0.87
N THR A 46 -7.83 -12.22 -2.00
CA THR A 46 -9.22 -12.20 -2.47
C THR A 46 -9.58 -13.55 -3.10
N ASN A 47 -10.83 -13.98 -2.90
CA ASN A 47 -11.46 -15.10 -3.60
C ASN A 47 -12.38 -14.65 -4.74
N HIS A 48 -12.64 -13.35 -4.87
CA HIS A 48 -13.61 -12.77 -5.82
C HIS A 48 -12.97 -11.99 -6.97
N TYR A 49 -11.65 -12.05 -7.13
CA TYR A 49 -10.88 -11.29 -8.12
C TYR A 49 -11.03 -9.76 -8.02
N THR A 50 -11.61 -9.25 -6.93
CA THR A 50 -11.69 -7.81 -6.67
C THR A 50 -10.57 -7.44 -5.70
N PRO A 51 -9.57 -6.67 -6.16
CA PRO A 51 -8.35 -6.48 -5.40
C PRO A 51 -8.47 -5.36 -4.36
N ALA A 52 -7.75 -5.51 -3.25
CA ALA A 52 -7.57 -4.42 -2.30
C ALA A 52 -6.88 -3.21 -2.94
N VAL A 53 -7.24 -2.02 -2.47
CA VAL A 53 -6.64 -0.75 -2.88
C VAL A 53 -6.01 -0.08 -1.67
N ILE A 54 -4.69 0.11 -1.71
CA ILE A 54 -3.93 0.82 -0.69
C ILE A 54 -3.58 2.20 -1.22
N GLY A 55 -4.05 3.25 -0.55
CA GLY A 55 -3.74 4.64 -0.88
C GLY A 55 -2.28 5.02 -0.65
N ASP A 56 -1.96 6.27 -0.94
CA ASP A 56 -0.61 6.81 -0.75
C ASP A 56 -0.26 6.93 0.73
N GLU A 57 1.03 6.84 1.05
CA GLU A 57 1.55 7.17 2.39
C GLU A 57 0.99 6.28 3.51
N VAL A 58 0.59 5.06 3.17
CA VAL A 58 0.04 4.10 4.13
C VAL A 58 1.15 3.30 4.79
N TYR A 59 1.03 3.14 6.11
CA TYR A 59 1.81 2.18 6.87
C TYR A 59 0.97 0.94 7.16
N VAL A 60 1.47 -0.24 6.79
CA VAL A 60 0.87 -1.54 7.13
C VAL A 60 1.83 -2.31 8.03
N GLY A 61 1.45 -2.46 9.30
CA GLY A 61 2.23 -3.17 10.29
C GLY A 61 2.43 -4.66 9.97
N PRO A 62 3.32 -5.35 10.71
CA PRO A 62 3.57 -6.77 10.49
C PRO A 62 2.34 -7.62 10.84
N ASN A 63 2.23 -8.77 10.18
CA ASN A 63 1.19 -9.76 10.41
C ASN A 63 -0.24 -9.22 10.22
N VAL A 64 -0.43 -8.29 9.29
CA VAL A 64 -1.76 -7.79 8.91
C VAL A 64 -2.37 -8.71 7.86
N CYS A 65 -3.67 -8.94 7.95
CA CYS A 65 -4.47 -9.59 6.91
C CYS A 65 -5.47 -8.60 6.32
N ILE A 66 -5.40 -8.35 5.02
CA ILE A 66 -6.35 -7.54 4.25
C ILE A 66 -7.19 -8.48 3.39
N VAL A 67 -8.50 -8.40 3.55
CA VAL A 67 -9.45 -9.38 3.02
C VAL A 67 -10.31 -8.75 1.94
N GLU A 68 -10.25 -9.31 0.73
CA GLU A 68 -11.08 -8.95 -0.42
C GLU A 68 -10.91 -7.47 -0.87
N ASP A 69 -12.00 -6.85 -1.31
CA ASP A 69 -12.10 -5.50 -1.88
C ASP A 69 -12.14 -4.42 -0.80
N VAL A 70 -11.05 -4.29 -0.03
CA VAL A 70 -10.91 -3.24 0.97
C VAL A 70 -10.11 -2.08 0.42
N HIS A 71 -10.64 -0.87 0.62
CA HIS A 71 -9.95 0.38 0.33
C HIS A 71 -9.33 0.95 1.61
N ILE A 72 -7.99 1.02 1.65
CA ILE A 72 -7.25 1.71 2.70
C ILE A 72 -6.92 3.12 2.25
N GLY A 73 -7.57 4.11 2.87
CA GLY A 73 -7.38 5.51 2.54
C GLY A 73 -5.95 6.00 2.81
N SER A 74 -5.49 6.97 2.00
CA SER A 74 -4.14 7.53 2.09
C SER A 74 -3.80 8.08 3.49
N ARG A 75 -2.51 8.06 3.84
CA ARG A 75 -1.96 8.51 5.14
C ARG A 75 -2.50 7.74 6.35
N SER A 76 -3.00 6.53 6.15
CA SER A 76 -3.50 5.68 7.24
C SER A 76 -2.40 4.82 7.85
N SER A 77 -2.65 4.31 9.06
CA SER A 77 -1.80 3.32 9.72
C SER A 77 -2.61 2.11 10.14
N ILE A 78 -2.19 0.94 9.68
CA ILE A 78 -2.75 -0.34 10.10
C ILE A 78 -1.81 -0.95 11.14
N GLY A 79 -2.33 -1.14 12.35
CA GLY A 79 -1.60 -1.73 13.47
C GLY A 79 -1.25 -3.19 13.21
N ALA A 80 -0.17 -3.65 13.83
CA ALA A 80 0.29 -5.04 13.73
C ALA A 80 -0.81 -6.03 14.11
N GLY A 81 -0.88 -7.17 13.42
CA GLY A 81 -1.85 -8.24 13.71
C GLY A 81 -3.30 -7.94 13.32
N ALA A 82 -3.58 -6.82 12.65
CA ALA A 82 -4.95 -6.45 12.30
C ALA A 82 -5.53 -7.33 11.19
N VAL A 83 -6.84 -7.61 11.26
CA VAL A 83 -7.60 -8.24 10.18
C VAL A 83 -8.58 -7.21 9.63
N VAL A 84 -8.26 -6.67 8.46
CA VAL A 84 -9.00 -5.59 7.80
C VAL A 84 -10.02 -6.18 6.85
N THR A 85 -11.31 -6.02 7.20
CA THR A 85 -12.45 -6.57 6.45
C THR A 85 -13.41 -5.49 5.95
N LYS A 86 -13.09 -4.21 6.18
CA LYS A 86 -13.88 -3.04 5.78
C LYS A 86 -12.93 -1.91 5.42
N ASP A 87 -13.42 -0.99 4.60
CA ASP A 87 -12.69 0.21 4.21
C ASP A 87 -12.18 1.00 5.41
N VAL A 88 -10.97 1.53 5.25
CA VAL A 88 -10.29 2.35 6.23
C VAL A 88 -10.30 3.80 5.75
N PRO A 89 -10.91 4.74 6.50
CA PRO A 89 -10.93 6.15 6.13
C PRO A 89 -9.51 6.72 6.00
N PRO A 90 -9.26 7.65 5.07
CA PRO A 90 -7.97 8.33 4.97
C PRO A 90 -7.55 9.00 6.27
N GLY A 91 -6.24 9.02 6.54
CA GLY A 91 -5.68 9.68 7.72
C GLY A 91 -6.15 9.08 9.04
N SER A 92 -6.42 7.77 9.10
CA SER A 92 -6.87 7.09 10.31
C SER A 92 -5.89 6.01 10.78
N THR A 93 -5.90 5.71 12.08
CA THR A 93 -5.20 4.54 12.64
C THR A 93 -6.21 3.45 12.94
N CYS A 94 -6.02 2.27 12.36
CA CYS A 94 -6.88 1.09 12.57
C CYS A 94 -6.08 -0.08 13.15
N ALA A 95 -6.68 -0.86 14.04
CA ALA A 95 -6.09 -2.13 14.48
C ALA A 95 -7.17 -3.09 15.03
N GLY A 96 -6.78 -4.34 15.31
CA GLY A 96 -7.62 -5.36 15.93
C GLY A 96 -8.20 -6.38 14.95
N VAL A 97 -8.98 -7.32 15.50
CA VAL A 97 -9.63 -8.41 14.75
C VAL A 97 -11.11 -8.47 15.18
N PRO A 98 -12.06 -8.00 14.34
CA PRO A 98 -11.83 -7.23 13.11
C PRO A 98 -11.22 -5.85 13.40
N ALA A 99 -10.51 -5.29 12.42
CA ALA A 99 -9.89 -3.98 12.55
C ALA A 99 -10.95 -2.89 12.72
N LYS A 100 -10.69 -1.96 13.65
CA LYS A 100 -11.53 -0.77 13.89
C LYS A 100 -10.66 0.48 13.88
N VAL A 101 -11.24 1.60 13.45
CA VAL A 101 -10.62 2.92 13.62
C VAL A 101 -10.48 3.20 15.11
N LEU A 102 -9.26 3.48 15.54
CA LEU A 102 -8.93 3.80 16.92
C LEU A 102 -8.83 5.30 17.16
N ASN A 103 -8.24 6.03 16.21
CA ASN A 103 -8.05 7.47 16.28
C ASN A 103 -7.58 8.05 14.93
N TYR A 104 -7.49 9.38 14.88
CA TYR A 104 -6.95 10.15 13.76
C TYR A 104 -5.69 10.94 14.17
N ASN A 105 -4.99 10.50 15.23
CA ASN A 105 -3.87 11.25 15.80
C ASN A 105 -2.53 10.84 15.18
N ASN A 106 -2.04 11.68 14.26
CA ASN A 106 -0.82 11.48 13.49
C ASN A 106 -0.68 10.08 12.85
N PRO A 107 -1.64 9.62 12.00
CA PRO A 107 -1.49 8.38 11.24
C PRO A 107 -0.54 8.58 10.05
N GLY A 108 -0.02 7.48 9.50
CA GLY A 108 1.02 7.50 8.47
C GLY A 108 2.41 7.90 8.99
N ARG A 109 2.55 8.25 10.28
CA ARG A 109 3.81 8.65 10.92
C ARG A 109 4.94 7.62 10.85
N PHE A 110 4.59 6.36 10.59
CA PHE A 110 5.54 5.26 10.51
C PHE A 110 6.14 5.09 9.11
N VAL A 111 5.61 5.78 8.08
CA VAL A 111 6.22 5.85 6.76
C VAL A 111 7.44 6.77 6.82
N LYS A 112 8.62 6.18 7.09
CA LYS A 112 9.84 6.94 7.38
C LYS A 112 10.59 7.41 6.13
N TYR A 113 10.60 6.61 5.07
CA TYR A 113 11.47 6.82 3.91
C TYR A 113 10.67 7.25 2.69
N ARG A 114 9.97 8.38 2.79
CA ARG A 114 9.19 8.92 1.67
C ARG A 114 10.14 9.26 0.52
N TRP A 115 9.98 8.54 -0.58
CA TRP A 115 10.60 8.90 -1.83
C TRP A 115 9.95 10.17 -2.37
N LYS A 116 10.78 11.16 -2.68
CA LYS A 116 10.36 12.36 -3.39
C LYS A 116 10.81 12.19 -4.83
N LEU A 117 9.88 12.36 -5.78
CA LEU A 117 10.29 12.45 -7.17
C LEU A 117 11.26 13.62 -7.31
N PRO A 118 12.41 13.45 -7.97
CA PRO A 118 13.21 14.61 -8.34
C PRO A 118 12.33 15.53 -9.17
N GLU A 119 12.39 16.84 -8.90
CA GLU A 119 11.76 17.82 -9.78
C GLU A 119 12.35 17.62 -11.17
N VAL A 120 11.60 16.98 -12.08
CA VAL A 120 12.01 16.91 -13.47
C VAL A 120 11.80 18.31 -14.03
N PRO A 121 12.85 19.03 -14.48
CA PRO A 121 12.63 20.26 -15.20
C PRO A 121 11.76 19.93 -16.41
N VAL A 122 10.54 20.48 -16.45
CA VAL A 122 9.63 20.29 -17.59
C VAL A 122 10.25 20.99 -18.78
N ASN A 123 11.07 20.27 -19.56
CA ASN A 123 11.64 20.80 -20.77
C ASN A 123 10.53 20.78 -21.82
N HIS A 124 9.86 21.92 -22.01
CA HIS A 124 8.82 22.14 -23.01
C HIS A 124 9.42 22.16 -24.44
N LYS A 125 10.28 21.19 -24.79
CA LYS A 125 10.59 20.95 -26.19
C LYS A 125 9.36 20.31 -26.80
N LYS A 126 8.57 21.14 -27.47
CA LYS A 126 7.50 20.72 -28.39
C LYS A 126 8.02 19.52 -29.18
N VAL A 127 7.31 18.40 -29.09
CA VAL A 127 7.46 17.32 -30.05
C VAL A 127 7.07 17.95 -31.39
N SER A 128 8.07 18.36 -32.17
CA SER A 128 7.85 18.79 -33.54
C SER A 128 7.25 17.60 -34.26
N GLU A 129 6.05 17.79 -34.78
CA GLU A 129 5.37 16.87 -35.70
C GLU A 129 6.37 16.41 -36.75
N THR A 130 6.71 15.12 -36.75
CA THR A 130 7.41 14.53 -37.88
C THR A 130 6.36 14.24 -38.95
N PRO A 131 6.45 14.81 -40.16
CA PRO A 131 5.67 14.32 -41.27
C PRO A 131 6.27 13.02 -41.79
N HIS A 132 5.36 12.13 -42.21
CA HIS A 132 5.53 10.85 -42.94
C HIS A 132 5.51 9.59 -42.08
#